data_AF-A0A7W8JG79-F1
#
_entry.id   AF-A0A7W8JG79-F1
#
_cell.length_a   1.000
_cell.length_b   1.000
_cell.length_c   1.000
_cell.angle_alpha   90.00
_cell.angle_beta   90.00
_cell.angle_gamma   90.00
#
_symmetry.space_group_name_H-M   'P 1'
#
loop_
_entity.id
_entity.type
_entity.pdbx_description
1 polymer ?
#
loop_
_entity_poly.entity_id
_entity_poly.type
_entity_poly.pdbx_seq_one_letter_code
_entity_poly.pdbx_strand_id
1 'polypeptide(L)'
;MFPHQGAFSINNLIAGLLNMDASLKEPKAPSFHNEHILQCERCKMTYAQFVKVGRFGCASCYETFRNHLPPIFRKLHGGHVAHEGKIPKRVGGTLYVRKQIGQLKQMLQELIAKEQFEKAAEVRDQIRELEAKLNAGGGASLYE
;
A
#
# COMPACT_ATOMS: atom_id res chain seq x y z
N MET A 1 -31.69 21.49 22.04
CA MET A 1 -31.55 20.03 22.24
C MET A 1 -31.62 19.39 20.86
N PHE A 2 -30.48 19.04 20.27
CA PHE A 2 -30.46 18.39 18.95
C PHE A 2 -30.44 16.86 19.14
N PRO A 3 -31.37 16.10 18.53
CA PRO A 3 -31.42 14.66 18.69
C PRO A 3 -30.35 14.03 17.81
N HIS A 4 -29.39 13.35 18.46
CA HIS A 4 -28.33 12.59 17.80
C HIS A 4 -28.89 11.24 17.32
N GLN A 5 -29.65 11.25 16.22
CA GLN A 5 -30.11 10.03 15.55
C GLN A 5 -29.01 9.55 14.59
N GLY A 6 -28.49 8.33 14.84
CA GLY A 6 -27.68 7.56 13.89
C GLY A 6 -26.25 8.06 13.68
N ALA A 7 -25.39 7.97 14.70
CA ALA A 7 -23.98 8.31 14.59
C ALA A 7 -23.30 7.52 13.45
N PHE A 8 -22.73 8.22 12.47
CA PHE A 8 -21.76 7.63 11.54
C PHE A 8 -20.55 7.13 12.34
N SER A 9 -20.55 5.85 12.69
CA SER A 9 -19.41 5.19 13.33
C SER A 9 -18.34 4.90 12.29
N ILE A 10 -17.07 5.09 12.65
CA ILE A 10 -15.91 4.75 11.81
C ILE A 10 -16.00 3.31 11.29
N ASN A 11 -16.51 2.39 12.12
CA ASN A 11 -16.68 0.99 11.74
C ASN A 11 -17.70 0.79 10.61
N ASN A 12 -18.78 1.58 10.59
CA ASN A 12 -19.80 1.50 9.52
C ASN A 12 -19.25 2.01 8.19
N LEU A 13 -18.37 3.02 8.23
CA LEU A 13 -17.66 3.51 7.05
C LEU A 13 -16.69 2.45 6.51
N ILE A 14 -15.92 1.81 7.39
CA ILE A 14 -15.01 0.72 7.01
C ILE A 14 -15.81 -0.43 6.40
N ALA A 15 -16.87 -0.90 7.06
CA ALA A 15 -17.73 -1.96 6.55
C ALA A 15 -18.30 -1.62 5.16
N GLY A 16 -18.75 -0.37 4.95
CA GLY A 16 -19.20 0.10 3.63
C GLY A 16 -18.12 0.02 2.55
N LEU A 17 -16.90 0.44 2.87
CA LEU A 17 -15.76 0.38 1.95
C LEU A 17 -15.38 -1.06 1.58
N LEU A 18 -15.51 -2.00 2.52
CA LEU A 18 -15.22 -3.41 2.28
C LEU A 18 -16.31 -4.12 1.45
N ASN A 19 -17.59 -3.77 1.67
CA ASN A 19 -18.73 -4.41 1.01
C ASN A 19 -18.93 -3.99 -0.45
N MET A 20 -18.34 -2.88 -0.91
CA MET A 20 -18.43 -2.44 -2.31
C MET A 20 -17.92 -3.48 -3.33
N ASP A 21 -17.03 -4.38 -2.92
CA ASP A 21 -16.47 -5.44 -3.79
C ASP A 21 -17.36 -6.70 -3.86
N ALA A 22 -18.14 -6.98 -2.81
CA ALA A 22 -18.99 -8.16 -2.77
C ALA A 22 -20.09 -8.11 -3.85
N SER A 23 -20.48 -6.91 -4.28
CA SER A 23 -21.49 -6.69 -5.32
C SER A 23 -20.98 -6.80 -6.76
N LEU A 24 -19.66 -6.92 -6.98
CA LEU A 24 -19.06 -6.99 -8.32
C LEU A 24 -18.60 -8.40 -8.73
N LYS A 25 -18.74 -9.40 -7.85
CA LYS A 25 -18.58 -10.81 -8.23
C LYS A 25 -19.89 -11.33 -8.80
N GLU A 26 -19.90 -11.62 -10.10
CA GLU A 26 -20.99 -12.33 -10.76
C GLU A 26 -21.36 -13.62 -10.00
N PRO A 27 -22.65 -14.01 -9.96
CA PRO A 27 -23.08 -15.25 -9.34
C PRO A 27 -22.59 -16.43 -10.20
N LYS A 28 -21.46 -17.02 -9.84
CA LYS A 28 -21.09 -18.35 -10.35
C LYS A 28 -22.02 -19.39 -9.70
N ALA A 29 -22.55 -20.28 -10.54
CA ALA A 29 -23.48 -21.35 -10.21
C ALA A 29 -23.09 -22.14 -8.93
N PRO A 30 -24.05 -22.78 -8.23
CA PRO A 30 -23.79 -23.42 -6.94
C PRO A 30 -22.99 -24.72 -7.16
N SER A 31 -21.67 -24.60 -7.12
CA SER A 31 -20.81 -25.75 -6.91
C SER A 31 -20.89 -26.11 -5.43
N PHE A 32 -21.40 -27.29 -5.11
CA PHE A 32 -21.36 -27.87 -3.76
C PHE A 32 -19.92 -28.24 -3.40
N HIS A 33 -19.07 -27.24 -3.22
CA HIS A 33 -17.83 -27.41 -2.49
C HIS A 33 -18.11 -27.14 -1.02
N ASN A 34 -17.60 -28.03 -0.16
CA ASN A 34 -17.60 -27.83 1.28
C ASN A 34 -16.69 -26.64 1.58
N GLU A 35 -17.25 -25.44 1.42
CA GLU A 35 -16.53 -24.19 1.55
C GLU A 35 -16.30 -23.99 3.04
N HIS A 36 -15.14 -24.44 3.51
CA HIS A 36 -14.72 -24.26 4.89
C HIS A 36 -14.86 -22.79 5.24
N ILE A 37 -15.85 -22.49 6.10
CA ILE A 37 -16.13 -21.13 6.53
C ILE A 37 -14.90 -20.65 7.30
N LEU A 38 -14.20 -19.66 6.74
CA LEU A 38 -13.05 -19.09 7.41
C LEU A 38 -13.51 -18.39 8.70
N GLN A 39 -13.18 -19.01 9.84
CA GLN A 39 -13.67 -18.64 11.16
C GLN A 39 -12.51 -18.58 12.16
N CYS A 40 -12.53 -17.57 13.02
CA CYS A 40 -11.55 -17.43 14.09
C CYS A 40 -11.78 -18.47 15.18
N GLU A 41 -10.78 -19.28 15.50
CA GLU A 41 -10.93 -20.33 16.52
C GLU A 41 -11.24 -19.81 17.93
N ARG A 42 -10.75 -18.62 18.28
CA ARG A 42 -10.91 -18.03 19.61
C ARG A 42 -12.26 -17.37 19.85
N CYS A 43 -12.68 -16.44 18.99
CA CYS A 43 -13.94 -15.70 19.16
C CYS A 43 -15.08 -16.17 18.24
N LYS A 44 -14.83 -17.19 17.41
CA LYS A 44 -15.81 -17.79 16.48
C LYS A 44 -16.38 -16.83 15.44
N MET A 45 -15.75 -15.67 15.27
CA MET A 45 -16.14 -14.71 14.24
C MET A 45 -15.76 -15.23 12.85
N THR A 46 -16.69 -15.16 11.90
CA THR A 46 -16.42 -15.53 10.51
C THR A 46 -15.89 -14.35 9.70
N TYR A 47 -15.25 -14.63 8.56
CA TYR A 47 -14.80 -13.58 7.65
C TYR A 47 -15.96 -12.70 7.14
N ALA A 48 -17.13 -13.27 6.85
CA ALA A 48 -18.31 -12.50 6.43
C ALA A 48 -18.78 -11.53 7.54
N GLN A 49 -18.76 -11.97 8.80
CA GLN A 49 -19.07 -11.11 9.94
C GLN A 49 -18.03 -9.99 10.10
N PHE A 50 -16.74 -10.28 9.88
CA PHE A 50 -15.69 -9.26 9.87
C PHE A 50 -15.97 -8.15 8.86
N VAL A 51 -16.24 -8.52 7.60
CA VAL A 51 -16.52 -7.54 6.54
C VAL A 51 -17.76 -6.69 6.88
N LYS A 52 -18.79 -7.32 7.45
CA LYS A 52 -20.03 -6.63 7.85
C LYS A 52 -19.83 -5.64 9.01
N VAL A 53 -19.01 -6.00 10.01
CA VAL A 53 -18.82 -5.18 11.22
C VAL A 53 -17.67 -4.19 11.05
N GLY A 54 -16.67 -4.49 10.21
CA GLY A 54 -15.52 -3.64 9.94
C GLY A 54 -14.44 -3.64 11.02
N ARG A 55 -14.50 -4.57 12.00
CA ARG A 55 -13.50 -4.68 13.08
C ARG A 55 -13.24 -6.13 13.48
N PHE A 56 -12.06 -6.39 14.05
CA PHE A 56 -11.73 -7.70 14.61
C PHE A 56 -12.41 -7.94 15.96
N GLY A 57 -12.76 -9.20 16.24
CA GLY A 57 -13.36 -9.61 17.51
C GLY A 57 -12.31 -9.92 18.60
N CYS A 58 -11.12 -10.38 18.24
CA CYS A 58 -10.00 -10.61 19.15
C CYS A 58 -8.65 -10.58 18.40
N ALA A 59 -7.53 -10.73 19.12
CA ALA A 59 -6.19 -10.67 18.52
C ALA A 59 -5.93 -11.76 17.45
N SER A 60 -6.44 -12.99 17.65
CA SER A 60 -6.21 -14.09 16.70
C SER A 60 -6.97 -13.94 15.39
N CYS A 61 -7.93 -13.00 15.30
CA CYS A 61 -8.58 -12.67 14.03
C CYS A 61 -7.58 -12.16 12.99
N TYR A 62 -6.52 -11.47 13.42
CA TYR A 62 -5.51 -10.96 12.48
C TYR A 62 -4.82 -12.10 11.74
N GLU A 63 -4.40 -13.14 12.48
CA GLU A 63 -3.76 -14.32 11.90
C GLU A 63 -4.73 -15.16 11.10
N THR A 64 -5.95 -15.36 11.62
CA THR A 64 -7.00 -16.15 10.95
C THR A 64 -7.31 -15.60 9.55
N PHE A 65 -7.42 -14.28 9.43
CA PHE A 65 -7.82 -13.62 8.19
C PHE A 65 -6.64 -13.09 7.37
N ARG A 66 -5.39 -13.35 7.80
CA ARG A 66 -4.16 -12.75 7.27
C ARG A 66 -4.10 -12.71 5.74
N ASN A 67 -4.47 -13.79 5.08
CA ASN A 67 -4.39 -13.91 3.62
C ASN A 67 -5.38 -13.00 2.88
N HIS A 68 -6.46 -12.58 3.55
CA HIS A 68 -7.50 -11.70 3.00
C HIS A 68 -7.33 -10.23 3.39
N LEU A 69 -6.43 -9.91 4.31
CA LEU A 69 -6.20 -8.53 4.77
C LEU A 69 -5.45 -7.61 3.79
N PRO A 70 -4.48 -8.06 2.96
CA PRO A 70 -3.73 -7.17 2.07
C PRO A 70 -4.60 -6.27 1.15
N PRO A 71 -5.63 -6.77 0.45
CA PRO A 71 -6.48 -5.90 -0.36
C PRO A 71 -7.27 -4.88 0.50
N ILE A 72 -7.63 -5.27 1.71
CA ILE A 72 -8.34 -4.40 2.67
C ILE A 72 -7.44 -3.26 3.13
N PHE A 73 -6.22 -3.58 3.57
CA PHE A 73 -5.25 -2.59 4.02
C PHE A 73 -4.83 -1.64 2.91
N ARG A 74 -4.65 -2.14 1.68
CA ARG A 74 -4.39 -1.27 0.53
C ARG A 74 -5.51 -0.25 0.36
N LYS A 75 -6.78 -0.62 0.47
CA LYS A 75 -7.89 0.36 0.35
C LYS A 75 -7.88 1.37 1.48
N LEU A 76 -7.73 0.92 2.73
CA LEU A 76 -7.73 1.80 3.90
C LEU A 76 -6.55 2.78 3.91
N HIS A 77 -5.40 2.38 3.39
CA HIS A 77 -4.18 3.18 3.34
C HIS A 77 -3.94 3.83 1.97
N GLY A 78 -4.96 3.98 1.12
CA GLY A 78 -4.81 4.70 -0.17
C GLY A 78 -3.85 4.04 -1.16
N GLY A 79 -3.69 2.73 -1.10
CA GLY A 79 -2.79 1.91 -1.91
C GLY A 79 -1.41 1.70 -1.29
N HIS A 80 -1.09 2.42 -0.21
CA HIS A 80 0.20 2.33 0.45
C HIS A 80 0.28 1.10 1.35
N VAL A 81 1.32 0.28 1.15
CA VAL A 81 1.63 -0.89 1.99
C VAL A 81 2.74 -0.60 3.00
N ALA A 82 3.43 0.53 2.85
CA ALA A 82 4.50 0.98 3.72
C ALA A 82 4.36 2.48 3.98
N HIS A 83 4.68 2.91 5.21
CA HIS A 83 4.68 4.31 5.58
C HIS A 83 6.07 4.91 5.29
N GLU A 84 6.17 5.75 4.25
CA GLU A 84 7.44 6.37 3.83
C GLU A 84 7.76 7.67 4.59
N GLY A 85 6.94 8.08 5.56
CA GLY A 85 7.15 9.31 6.34
C GLY A 85 6.57 10.57 5.67
N LYS A 86 6.59 11.70 6.40
CA LYS A 86 6.25 13.02 5.85
C LYS A 86 7.48 13.65 5.22
N ILE A 87 7.32 14.23 4.04
CA ILE A 87 8.40 14.89 3.30
C ILE A 87 8.36 16.41 3.58
N PRO A 88 9.35 17.01 4.27
CA PRO A 88 9.38 18.45 4.49
C PRO A 88 9.56 19.23 3.17
N LYS A 89 8.85 20.37 3.01
CA LYS A 89 8.88 21.19 1.77
C LYS A 89 10.30 21.56 1.32
N ARG A 90 11.22 21.83 2.25
CA ARG A 90 12.62 22.20 1.97
C ARG A 90 13.48 21.04 1.46
N VAL A 91 13.11 19.80 1.78
CA VAL A 91 13.89 18.58 1.46
C VAL A 91 13.22 17.76 0.34
N GLY A 92 11.99 18.13 -0.04
CA GLY A 92 11.19 17.40 -1.02
C GLY A 92 11.83 17.31 -2.41
N GLY A 93 12.54 18.36 -2.85
CA GLY A 93 13.28 18.33 -4.12
C GLY A 93 14.40 17.29 -4.13
N THR A 94 15.23 17.29 -3.08
CA THR A 94 16.34 16.33 -2.91
C THR A 94 15.82 14.88 -2.80
N LEU A 95 14.72 14.68 -2.08
CA LEU A 95 14.09 13.35 -1.93
C LEU A 95 13.48 12.84 -3.24
N TYR A 96 12.83 13.71 -4.01
CA TYR A 96 12.30 13.37 -5.32
C TYR A 96 13.42 12.88 -6.26
N VAL A 97 14.52 13.63 -6.33
CA VAL A 97 15.68 13.26 -7.17
C VAL A 97 16.29 11.93 -6.70
N ARG A 98 16.41 11.70 -5.38
CA ARG A 98 16.87 10.40 -4.85
C ARG A 98 15.94 9.25 -5.22
N LYS A 99 14.62 9.44 -5.18
CA LYS A 99 13.64 8.43 -5.58
C LYS A 99 13.77 8.11 -7.08
N GLN A 100 13.94 9.13 -7.92
CA GLN A 100 14.15 8.99 -9.35
C GLN A 100 15.45 8.22 -9.65
N ILE A 101 16.55 8.53 -8.96
CA ILE A 101 17.80 7.76 -9.06
C ILE A 101 17.58 6.28 -8.68
N GLY A 102 16.81 6.02 -7.62
CA GLY A 102 16.47 4.65 -7.21
C GLY A 102 15.73 3.87 -8.31
N GLN A 103 14.75 4.50 -8.96
CA GLN A 103 14.01 3.91 -10.08
C GLN A 103 14.91 3.65 -11.29
N LEU A 104 15.77 4.62 -11.65
CA LEU A 104 16.71 4.47 -12.76
C LEU A 104 17.73 3.35 -12.48
N LYS A 105 18.16 3.16 -11.22
CA LYS A 105 19.06 2.06 -10.85
C LYS A 105 18.41 0.68 -11.03
N GLN A 106 17.11 0.54 -10.70
CA GLN A 106 16.36 -0.68 -10.98
C GLN A 106 16.24 -0.91 -12.49
N MET A 107 15.86 0.12 -13.25
CA MET A 107 15.75 0.05 -14.71
C MET A 107 17.09 -0.30 -15.38
N LEU A 108 18.20 0.24 -14.87
CA LEU A 108 19.55 -0.09 -15.34
C LEU A 108 19.84 -1.59 -15.17
N GLN A 109 19.53 -2.16 -14.00
CA GLN A 109 19.72 -3.60 -13.75
C GLN A 109 18.88 -4.46 -14.71
N GLU A 110 17.64 -4.06 -14.98
CA GLU A 110 16.78 -4.75 -15.94
C GLU A 110 17.32 -4.67 -17.38
N LEU A 111 17.81 -3.51 -17.81
CA LEU A 111 18.38 -3.33 -19.14
C LEU A 111 19.66 -4.14 -19.34
N ILE A 112 20.52 -4.22 -18.31
CA ILE A 112 21.71 -5.08 -18.32
C ILE A 112 21.31 -6.55 -18.43
N ALA A 113 20.31 -6.99 -17.64
CA ALA A 113 19.81 -8.37 -17.70
C ALA A 113 19.19 -8.74 -19.06
N LYS A 114 18.70 -7.75 -19.81
CA LYS A 114 18.16 -7.91 -21.18
C LYS A 114 19.20 -7.66 -22.27
N GLU A 115 20.47 -7.49 -21.92
CA GLU A 115 21.58 -7.21 -22.85
C GLU A 115 21.39 -5.93 -23.71
N GLN A 116 20.58 -4.98 -23.23
CA GLN A 116 20.34 -3.70 -23.90
C GLN A 116 21.37 -2.64 -23.50
N PHE A 117 22.63 -2.87 -23.87
CA PHE A 117 23.77 -2.09 -23.35
C PHE A 117 23.77 -0.61 -23.77
N GLU A 118 23.26 -0.28 -24.95
CA GLU A 118 23.15 1.11 -25.43
C GLU A 118 22.21 1.91 -24.52
N LYS A 119 20.99 1.40 -24.30
CA LYS A 119 20.01 2.02 -23.39
C LYS A 119 20.50 2.02 -21.94
N ALA A 120 21.22 0.97 -21.51
CA ALA A 120 21.82 0.93 -20.19
C ALA A 120 22.87 2.06 -20.02
N ALA A 121 23.65 2.37 -21.05
CA ALA A 121 24.59 3.47 -21.02
C ALA A 121 23.88 4.84 -20.89
N GLU A 122 22.79 5.06 -21.64
CA GLU A 122 21.97 6.27 -21.52
C GLU A 122 21.42 6.45 -20.09
N VAL A 123 20.82 5.38 -19.52
CA VAL A 123 20.28 5.40 -18.16
C VAL A 123 21.36 5.62 -17.11
N ARG A 124 22.55 5.02 -17.29
CA ARG A 124 23.71 5.24 -16.41
C ARG A 124 24.13 6.71 -16.42
N ASP A 125 24.18 7.33 -17.60
CA ASP A 125 24.62 8.71 -17.72
C ASP A 125 23.58 9.69 -17.13
N GLN A 126 22.28 9.38 -17.27
CA GLN A 126 21.21 10.09 -16.56
C GLN A 126 21.33 9.99 -15.03
N ILE A 127 21.67 8.81 -14.50
CA ILE A 127 21.92 8.63 -13.05
C ILE A 127 23.04 9.56 -12.59
N ARG A 128 24.16 9.60 -13.34
CA ARG A 128 25.32 10.45 -13.00
C ARG A 128 24.94 11.93 -13.00
N GLU A 129 24.15 12.39 -13.96
CA GLU A 129 23.70 13.78 -14.03
C GLU A 129 22.85 14.16 -12.80
N LEU A 130 21.89 13.30 -12.41
CA LEU A 130 21.05 13.53 -11.24
C LEU A 130 21.85 13.48 -9.93
N GLU A 131 22.82 12.57 -9.81
CA GLU A 131 23.73 12.49 -8.67
C GLU A 131 24.61 13.75 -8.57
N ALA A 132 25.10 14.28 -9.70
CA ALA A 132 25.87 15.52 -9.73
C ALA A 132 25.03 16.73 -9.28
N LYS A 133 23.78 16.84 -9.74
CA LYS A 133 22.84 17.90 -9.31
C LYS A 133 22.56 17.85 -7.80
N LEU A 134 22.47 16.65 -7.22
CA LEU A 134 22.32 16.48 -5.77
C LEU A 134 23.54 16.97 -4.99
N ASN A 135 24.75 16.68 -5.49
CA ASN A 135 25.99 17.07 -4.82
C ASN A 135 26.27 18.58 -4.94
N ALA A 136 25.94 19.20 -6.08
CA ALA A 136 26.11 20.64 -6.28
C ALA A 136 25.16 21.50 -5.40
N GLY A 137 23.98 20.99 -5.05
CA GLY A 137 23.03 21.69 -4.17
C GLY A 137 23.30 21.56 -2.66
N GLY A 138 24.32 20.79 -2.25
CA GLY A 138 24.63 20.48 -0.84
C GLY A 138 25.83 21.21 -0.24
N GLY A 139 26.53 22.06 -1.00
CA GLY A 139 27.82 22.64 -0.62
C GLY A 139 27.77 24.10 -0.16
N ALA A 140 27.02 24.42 0.89
CA ALA A 140 27.12 25.72 1.58
C ALA A 140 26.91 25.57 3.09
N SER A 141 27.79 24.81 3.75
CA SER A 141 28.12 24.97 5.18
C SER A 141 29.19 23.94 5.54
N LEU A 142 30.45 24.25 5.25
CA LEU A 142 31.60 23.82 6.03
C LEU A 142 32.61 24.98 5.98
N TYR A 143 33.29 25.23 7.11
CA TYR A 143 34.29 26.26 7.44
C TYR A 143 33.84 27.73 7.53
N GLU A 144 33.44 28.14 8.75
CA GLU A 144 34.14 29.17 9.56
C GLU A 144 34.08 28.76 11.04
#